data_AF-K6TRM4-F1
#
_entry.id   AF-K6TRM4-F1
#
_cell.length_a   1.000
_cell.length_b   1.000
_cell.length_c   1.000
_cell.angle_alpha   90.00
_cell.angle_beta   90.00
_cell.angle_gamma   90.00
#
_symmetry.space_group_name_H-M   'P 1'
#
loop_
_entity.id
_entity.type
_entity.pdbx_description
1 polymer ?
#
loop_
_entity_poly.entity_id
_entity_poly.type
_entity_poly.pdbx_seq_one_letter_code
_entity_poly.pdbx_strand_id
1 'polypeptide(L)'
;MKQRIGIIIGLLVLLAVAGSAFFLLTNHNSTGITINTNGTEVSIQPSSWFPVPKAMLEEMKTKALADVEDADSSLGSIQTDMQSIASKYNFTVKVTVNSQFGENQLPMPATVRGTSMVPTLQDGQDIVVLKTSDFKVGDIVVAHHPDYNLIVKRVSQINGSQVYLTSDNHQVEVSSQTRVVNGVTQVVTVQKTPLNTWVPKTNVIGVVKVY
;
A
#
# COMPACT_ATOMS: atom_id res chain seq x y z
N MET A 1 34.05 -51.73 -32.23
CA MET A 1 33.38 -51.34 -30.96
C MET A 1 33.68 -49.91 -30.52
N LYS A 2 34.94 -49.43 -30.57
CA LYS A 2 35.32 -48.08 -30.10
C LYS A 2 34.60 -46.91 -30.81
N GLN A 3 34.34 -46.99 -32.11
CA GLN A 3 33.62 -45.94 -32.86
C GLN A 3 32.13 -45.81 -32.49
N ARG A 4 31.43 -46.91 -32.19
CA ARG A 4 30.01 -46.88 -31.81
C ARG A 4 29.80 -46.24 -30.44
N ILE A 5 30.76 -46.42 -29.52
CA ILE A 5 30.74 -45.82 -28.18
C ILE A 5 30.96 -44.30 -28.24
N GLY A 6 31.90 -43.83 -29.08
CA GLY A 6 32.15 -42.39 -29.26
C GLY A 6 30.95 -41.62 -29.84
N ILE A 7 30.20 -42.23 -30.76
CA ILE A 7 28.99 -41.63 -31.34
C ILE A 7 27.88 -41.54 -30.29
N ILE A 8 27.69 -42.57 -29.47
CA ILE A 8 26.66 -42.57 -28.41
C ILE A 8 26.98 -41.52 -27.34
N ILE A 9 28.24 -41.40 -26.92
CA ILE A 9 28.67 -40.38 -25.96
C ILE A 9 28.51 -38.97 -26.55
N GLY A 10 28.89 -38.77 -27.81
CA GLY A 10 28.70 -37.50 -28.50
C GLY A 10 27.22 -37.09 -28.60
N LEU A 11 26.33 -38.05 -28.87
CA LEU A 11 24.89 -37.82 -28.95
C LEU A 11 24.28 -37.46 -27.58
N LEU A 12 24.74 -38.13 -26.51
CA LEU A 12 24.32 -37.85 -25.14
C LEU A 12 24.76 -36.46 -24.68
N VAL A 13 25.97 -36.04 -25.02
CA VAL A 13 26.46 -34.68 -24.71
C VAL A 13 25.67 -33.63 -25.49
N LEU A 14 25.37 -33.88 -26.77
CA LEU A 14 24.55 -32.97 -27.59
C LEU A 14 23.11 -32.85 -27.05
N LEU A 15 22.50 -33.95 -26.60
CA LEU A 15 21.18 -33.95 -25.96
C LEU A 15 21.20 -33.23 -24.61
N ALA A 16 22.27 -33.36 -23.82
CA ALA A 16 22.42 -32.62 -22.56
C ALA A 16 22.63 -31.11 -22.80
N VAL A 17 23.42 -30.72 -23.81
CA VAL A 17 23.63 -29.32 -24.18
C VAL A 17 22.36 -28.71 -24.80
N ALA A 18 21.64 -29.45 -25.65
CA ALA A 18 20.37 -28.99 -26.21
C ALA A 18 19.27 -28.90 -25.13
N GLY A 19 19.20 -29.88 -24.22
CA GLY A 19 18.24 -29.88 -23.10
C GLY A 19 18.52 -28.77 -22.09
N SER A 20 19.80 -28.52 -21.76
CA SER A 20 20.20 -27.41 -20.89
C SER A 20 20.03 -26.05 -21.55
N ALA A 21 20.33 -25.91 -22.85
CA ALA A 21 20.03 -24.70 -23.61
C ALA A 21 18.52 -24.43 -23.69
N PHE A 22 17.70 -25.47 -23.90
CA PHE A 22 16.24 -25.36 -23.91
C PHE A 22 15.68 -25.01 -22.52
N PHE A 23 16.23 -25.58 -21.44
CA PHE A 23 15.86 -25.24 -20.06
C PHE A 23 16.28 -23.81 -19.67
N LEU A 24 17.44 -23.33 -20.15
CA LEU A 24 17.84 -21.93 -20.03
C LEU A 24 16.93 -21.01 -20.86
N LEU A 25 16.48 -21.48 -22.04
CA LEU A 25 15.51 -20.82 -22.90
C LEU A 25 14.07 -20.87 -22.39
N THR A 26 13.71 -21.63 -21.35
CA THR A 26 12.35 -21.59 -20.78
C THR A 26 12.26 -20.77 -19.48
N ASN A 27 13.39 -20.44 -18.85
CA ASN A 27 13.46 -19.73 -17.57
C ASN A 27 14.10 -18.32 -17.62
N HIS A 28 14.37 -17.77 -18.80
CA HIS A 28 15.13 -16.52 -18.98
C HIS A 28 14.40 -15.23 -18.53
N ASN A 29 13.08 -15.26 -18.35
CA ASN A 29 12.29 -14.06 -18.00
C ASN A 29 11.76 -14.07 -16.55
N SER A 30 12.33 -14.90 -15.69
CA SER A 30 12.06 -14.84 -14.25
C SER A 30 13.02 -13.86 -13.58
N THR A 31 12.50 -12.81 -12.94
CA THR A 31 13.34 -11.83 -12.24
C THR A 31 12.72 -11.35 -10.92
N GLY A 32 13.56 -11.00 -9.95
CA GLY A 32 13.09 -10.29 -8.77
C GLY A 32 12.88 -8.81 -9.08
N ILE A 33 11.81 -8.23 -8.56
CA ILE A 33 11.55 -6.79 -8.60
C ILE A 33 11.45 -6.30 -7.16
N THR A 34 12.31 -5.35 -6.78
CA THR A 34 12.20 -4.64 -5.50
C THR A 34 11.61 -3.26 -5.74
N ILE A 35 10.49 -2.97 -5.09
CA ILE A 35 9.89 -1.64 -5.03
C ILE A 35 10.44 -0.98 -3.77
N ASN A 36 11.28 0.05 -3.91
CA ASN A 36 11.73 0.84 -2.77
C ASN A 36 10.84 2.07 -2.64
N THR A 37 10.26 2.29 -1.46
CA THR A 37 9.39 3.44 -1.20
C THR A 37 9.47 3.94 0.24
N ASN A 38 9.25 5.24 0.44
CA ASN A 38 9.03 5.84 1.75
C ASN A 38 7.59 6.33 1.95
N GLY A 39 6.68 6.01 1.02
CA GLY A 39 5.32 6.53 0.97
C GLY A 39 5.14 7.63 -0.08
N THR A 40 6.07 8.58 -0.20
CA THR A 40 5.93 9.71 -1.15
C THR A 40 6.74 9.52 -2.43
N GLU A 41 7.74 8.63 -2.40
CA GLU A 41 8.60 8.33 -3.54
C GLU A 41 8.63 6.83 -3.79
N VAL A 42 8.79 6.45 -5.06
CA VAL A 42 8.91 5.05 -5.49
C VAL A 42 10.06 4.89 -6.48
N SER A 43 10.85 3.83 -6.31
CA SER A 43 11.82 3.37 -7.30
C SER A 43 11.72 1.85 -7.49
N ILE A 44 12.01 1.39 -8.70
CA ILE A 44 11.92 -0.03 -9.09
C ILE A 44 13.32 -0.54 -9.38
N GLN A 45 13.74 -1.58 -8.67
CA GLN A 45 15.04 -2.21 -8.82
C GLN A 45 14.89 -3.68 -9.24
N PRO A 46 15.22 -4.03 -10.49
CA PRO A 46 15.25 -5.41 -10.92
C PRO A 46 16.52 -6.12 -10.41
N SER A 47 16.36 -7.36 -9.95
CA SER A 47 17.45 -8.30 -9.67
C SER A 47 17.50 -9.34 -10.79
N SER A 48 17.96 -8.92 -11.96
CA SER A 48 18.10 -9.75 -13.16
C SER A 48 19.54 -9.74 -13.66
N TRP A 49 20.03 -10.89 -14.13
CA TRP A 49 21.26 -10.94 -14.94
C TRP A 49 21.02 -10.51 -16.39
N PHE A 50 19.77 -10.51 -16.86
CA PHE A 50 19.40 -10.10 -18.20
C PHE A 50 18.73 -8.72 -18.20
N PRO A 51 18.88 -7.92 -19.28
CA PRO A 51 18.23 -6.62 -19.39
C PRO A 51 16.72 -6.73 -19.24
N VAL A 52 16.15 -5.92 -18.35
CA VAL A 52 14.71 -5.78 -18.18
C VAL A 52 14.22 -4.58 -19.02
N PRO A 53 13.10 -4.70 -19.78
CA PRO A 53 12.61 -3.61 -20.61
C PRO A 53 12.33 -2.34 -19.80
N LYS A 54 12.88 -1.20 -20.22
CA LYS A 54 12.67 0.09 -19.53
C LYS A 54 11.19 0.48 -19.44
N ALA A 55 10.43 0.24 -20.51
CA ALA A 55 8.99 0.53 -20.54
C ALA A 55 8.23 -0.23 -19.43
N MET A 56 8.60 -1.48 -19.17
CA MET A 56 8.02 -2.27 -18.07
C MET A 56 8.33 -1.64 -16.71
N LEU A 57 9.58 -1.22 -16.49
CA LEU A 57 9.99 -0.60 -15.22
C LEU A 57 9.30 0.74 -14.97
N GLU A 58 9.11 1.57 -16.00
CA GLU A 58 8.39 2.84 -15.87
C GLU A 58 6.89 2.64 -15.62
N GLU A 59 6.27 1.66 -16.28
CA GLU A 59 4.87 1.28 -16.02
C GLU A 59 4.70 0.77 -14.59
N MET A 60 5.62 -0.10 -14.13
CA MET A 60 5.67 -0.58 -12.74
C MET A 60 5.85 0.57 -11.75
N LYS A 61 6.76 1.51 -12.01
CA LYS A 61 7.01 2.66 -11.12
C LYS A 61 5.75 3.52 -10.97
N THR A 62 5.11 3.83 -12.09
CA THR A 62 3.89 4.66 -12.13
C THR A 62 2.77 3.99 -11.35
N LYS A 63 2.53 2.70 -11.60
CA LYS A 63 1.47 1.94 -10.93
C LYS A 63 1.77 1.73 -9.44
N ALA A 64 3.01 1.40 -9.08
CA ALA A 64 3.42 1.24 -7.69
C ALA A 64 3.28 2.54 -6.89
N LEU A 65 3.56 3.71 -7.48
CA LEU A 65 3.30 5.00 -6.83
C LEU A 65 1.80 5.20 -6.55
N ALA A 66 0.96 4.97 -7.56
CA ALA A 66 -0.50 5.06 -7.41
C ALA A 66 -1.00 4.12 -6.31
N ASP A 67 -0.49 2.89 -6.26
CA ASP A 67 -0.90 1.94 -5.22
C ASP A 67 -0.39 2.34 -3.83
N VAL A 68 0.84 2.84 -3.70
CA VAL A 68 1.36 3.33 -2.42
C VAL A 68 0.43 4.41 -1.84
N GLU A 69 -0.05 5.32 -2.68
CA GLU A 69 -0.96 6.42 -2.31
C GLU A 69 -2.42 5.98 -2.12
N ASP A 70 -2.84 4.88 -2.75
CA ASP A 70 -4.22 4.39 -2.69
C ASP A 70 -4.55 3.72 -1.34
N ALA A 71 -5.59 4.22 -0.66
CA ALA A 71 -6.08 3.67 0.61
C ALA A 71 -6.56 2.21 0.51
N ASP A 72 -7.09 1.82 -0.65
CA ASP A 72 -7.68 0.50 -0.87
C ASP A 72 -6.65 -0.54 -1.33
N SER A 73 -5.41 -0.12 -1.59
CA SER A 73 -4.34 -1.04 -1.98
C SER A 73 -3.75 -1.80 -0.78
N SER A 74 -3.14 -2.93 -1.08
CA SER A 74 -2.42 -3.76 -0.13
C SER A 74 -1.11 -4.26 -0.74
N LEU A 75 -0.24 -4.84 0.10
CA LEU A 75 0.95 -5.54 -0.39
C LEU A 75 0.58 -6.56 -1.48
N GLY A 76 -0.49 -7.33 -1.28
CA GLY A 76 -0.91 -8.35 -2.23
C GLY A 76 -1.43 -7.78 -3.56
N SER A 77 -2.17 -6.67 -3.52
CA SER A 77 -2.64 -6.02 -4.77
C SER A 77 -1.47 -5.43 -5.55
N ILE A 78 -0.52 -4.75 -4.88
CA ILE A 78 0.69 -4.23 -5.52
C ILE A 78 1.50 -5.34 -6.20
N GLN A 79 1.72 -6.45 -5.48
CA GLN A 79 2.43 -7.59 -6.05
C GLN A 79 1.71 -8.15 -7.27
N THR A 80 0.37 -8.23 -7.22
CA THR A 80 -0.48 -8.69 -8.32
C THR A 80 -0.41 -7.75 -9.53
N ASP A 81 -0.44 -6.43 -9.28
CA ASP A 81 -0.34 -5.41 -10.32
C ASP A 81 1.01 -5.46 -11.02
N MET A 82 2.10 -5.60 -10.25
CA MET A 82 3.45 -5.76 -10.81
C MET A 82 3.58 -7.05 -11.62
N GLN A 83 3.02 -8.17 -11.14
CA GLN A 83 3.00 -9.44 -11.89
C GLN A 83 2.20 -9.31 -13.18
N SER A 84 1.06 -8.63 -13.13
CA SER A 84 0.22 -8.37 -14.30
C SER A 84 0.96 -7.51 -15.33
N ILE A 85 1.63 -6.44 -14.89
CA ILE A 85 2.47 -5.61 -15.77
C ILE A 85 3.58 -6.45 -16.40
N ALA A 86 4.34 -7.19 -15.59
CA ALA A 86 5.42 -8.04 -16.08
C ALA A 86 4.96 -9.03 -17.16
N SER A 87 3.78 -9.63 -16.97
CA SER A 87 3.23 -10.61 -17.91
C SER A 87 3.00 -10.03 -19.31
N LYS A 88 2.65 -8.73 -19.43
CA LYS A 88 2.51 -8.03 -20.73
C LYS A 88 3.81 -8.00 -21.53
N TYR A 89 4.95 -8.09 -20.85
CA TYR A 89 6.29 -8.10 -21.41
C TYR A 89 6.89 -9.51 -21.45
N ASN A 90 6.10 -10.56 -21.19
CA ASN A 90 6.53 -11.96 -21.10
C ASN A 90 7.50 -12.25 -19.94
N PHE A 91 7.41 -11.48 -18.84
CA PHE A 91 8.17 -11.70 -17.61
C PHE A 91 7.32 -12.33 -16.52
N THR A 92 7.97 -13.17 -15.70
CA THR A 92 7.46 -13.62 -14.42
C THR A 92 8.28 -12.94 -13.32
N VAL A 93 7.63 -12.30 -12.35
CA VAL A 93 8.34 -11.53 -11.32
C VAL A 93 8.02 -11.98 -9.91
N LYS A 94 9.05 -12.08 -9.08
CA LYS A 94 8.90 -12.11 -7.63
C LYS A 94 9.04 -10.69 -7.10
N VAL A 95 8.01 -10.19 -6.45
CA VAL A 95 7.92 -8.77 -6.07
C VAL A 95 8.10 -8.63 -4.57
N THR A 96 9.05 -7.78 -4.18
CA THR A 96 9.30 -7.39 -2.80
C THR A 96 9.07 -5.89 -2.67
N VAL A 97 8.37 -5.46 -1.62
CA VAL A 97 8.28 -4.04 -1.25
C VAL A 97 9.29 -3.80 -0.15
N ASN A 98 10.11 -2.76 -0.24
CA ASN A 98 11.04 -2.36 0.80
C ASN A 98 10.76 -0.92 1.18
N SER A 99 10.57 -0.67 2.47
CA SER A 99 10.28 0.66 2.98
C SER A 99 11.05 0.99 4.24
N GLN A 100 10.88 2.22 4.74
CA GLN A 100 11.47 2.62 6.02
C GLN A 100 10.99 1.77 7.21
N PHE A 101 9.91 1.00 7.03
CA PHE A 101 9.37 0.10 8.05
C PHE A 101 9.84 -1.35 7.88
N GLY A 102 10.57 -1.66 6.81
CA GLY A 102 11.17 -2.97 6.54
C GLY A 102 10.64 -3.64 5.27
N GLU A 103 11.03 -4.90 5.10
CA GLU A 103 10.62 -5.72 3.96
C GLU A 103 9.12 -6.06 4.05
N ASN A 104 8.45 -5.94 2.91
CA ASN A 104 7.02 -6.17 2.70
C ASN A 104 6.12 -5.35 3.63
N GLN A 105 6.60 -4.19 4.05
CA GLN A 105 5.85 -3.20 4.80
C GLN A 105 5.47 -2.05 3.87
N LEU A 106 4.17 -1.84 3.65
CA LEU A 106 3.67 -0.86 2.69
C LEU A 106 3.30 0.45 3.38
N PRO A 107 4.08 1.54 3.19
CA PRO A 107 3.71 2.86 3.68
C PRO A 107 2.61 3.47 2.79
N MET A 108 1.87 4.42 3.34
CA MET A 108 0.92 5.28 2.63
C MET A 108 1.02 6.69 3.22
N PRO A 109 1.31 7.72 2.41
CA PRO A 109 1.29 9.11 2.87
C PRO A 109 -0.16 9.58 3.03
N ALA A 110 -0.41 10.46 3.99
CA ALA A 110 -1.68 11.15 4.12
C ALA A 110 -1.49 12.52 4.78
N THR A 111 -2.42 13.43 4.55
CA THR A 111 -2.46 14.75 5.22
C THR A 111 -3.66 14.80 6.14
N VAL A 112 -3.43 15.14 7.40
CA VAL A 112 -4.47 15.28 8.42
C VAL A 112 -5.38 16.44 8.07
N ARG A 113 -6.71 16.22 8.17
CA ARG A 113 -7.72 17.26 7.99
C ARG A 113 -8.62 17.37 9.21
N GLY A 114 -8.75 18.58 9.73
CA GLY A 114 -9.58 18.95 10.86
C GLY A 114 -8.89 18.81 12.22
N THR A 115 -9.57 19.33 13.24
CA THR A 115 -9.04 19.52 14.60
C THR A 115 -9.25 18.31 15.52
N SER A 116 -9.77 17.20 15.01
CA SER A 116 -10.26 16.12 15.85
C SER A 116 -9.18 15.32 16.60
N MET A 117 -7.93 15.44 16.15
CA MET A 117 -6.77 14.75 16.74
C MET A 117 -5.85 15.71 17.50
N VAL A 118 -6.20 16.98 17.63
CA VAL A 118 -5.44 17.96 18.44
C VAL A 118 -5.50 17.54 19.92
N PRO A 119 -4.39 17.62 20.69
CA PRO A 119 -3.10 18.20 20.32
C PRO A 119 -2.13 17.25 19.60
N THR A 120 -2.46 15.97 19.48
CA THR A 120 -1.58 14.93 18.94
C THR A 120 -1.24 15.13 17.47
N LEU A 121 -2.25 15.40 16.64
CA LEU A 121 -2.08 15.71 15.22
C LEU A 121 -2.77 17.03 14.88
N GLN A 122 -2.07 17.87 14.13
CA GLN A 122 -2.54 19.19 13.69
C GLN A 122 -3.20 19.11 12.32
N ASP A 123 -4.12 20.03 12.06
CA ASP A 123 -4.70 20.20 10.73
C ASP A 123 -3.59 20.57 9.71
N GLY A 124 -3.59 19.90 8.56
CA GLY A 124 -2.55 20.06 7.52
C GLY A 124 -1.24 19.33 7.78
N GLN A 125 -1.11 18.58 8.89
CA GLN A 125 0.09 17.79 9.17
C GLN A 125 0.18 16.57 8.25
N ASP A 126 1.34 16.38 7.62
CA ASP A 126 1.63 15.17 6.85
C ASP A 126 2.02 14.03 7.79
N ILE A 127 1.48 12.85 7.50
CA ILE A 127 1.69 11.63 8.26
C ILE A 127 2.01 10.46 7.32
N VAL A 128 2.69 9.44 7.86
CA VAL A 128 2.91 8.17 7.14
C VAL A 128 2.23 7.04 7.89
N VAL A 129 1.32 6.37 7.18
CA VAL A 129 0.56 5.22 7.65
C VAL A 129 1.25 3.95 7.18
N LEU A 130 1.52 3.01 8.09
CA LEU A 130 1.88 1.66 7.71
C LEU A 130 0.60 0.85 7.49
N LYS A 131 0.34 0.42 6.26
CA LYS A 131 -0.79 -0.45 5.92
C LYS A 131 -0.61 -1.80 6.58
N THR A 132 -1.45 -2.09 7.57
CA THR A 132 -1.37 -3.32 8.37
C THR A 132 -2.68 -3.57 9.11
N SER A 133 -2.99 -4.85 9.33
CA SER A 133 -4.08 -5.28 10.21
C SER A 133 -3.62 -5.50 11.66
N ASP A 134 -2.32 -5.36 11.93
CA ASP A 134 -1.73 -5.46 13.26
C ASP A 134 -1.71 -4.09 13.94
N PHE A 135 -2.72 -3.83 14.77
CA PHE A 135 -2.87 -2.62 15.56
C PHE A 135 -3.44 -2.97 16.95
N LYS A 136 -3.17 -2.11 17.93
CA LYS A 136 -3.59 -2.29 19.33
C LYS A 136 -4.22 -1.04 19.92
N VAL A 137 -4.84 -1.21 21.08
CA VAL A 137 -5.36 -0.09 21.88
C VAL A 137 -4.24 0.91 22.16
N GLY A 138 -4.53 2.19 21.93
CA GLY A 138 -3.60 3.30 22.02
C GLY A 138 -3.01 3.74 20.68
N ASP A 139 -2.98 2.88 19.66
CA ASP A 139 -2.47 3.24 18.34
C ASP A 139 -3.35 4.32 17.69
N ILE A 140 -2.73 5.16 16.86
CA ILE A 140 -3.43 6.07 15.96
C ILE A 140 -3.54 5.37 14.61
N VAL A 141 -4.74 5.27 14.07
CA VAL A 141 -5.02 4.54 12.84
C VAL A 141 -5.73 5.42 11.82
N VAL A 142 -5.57 5.09 10.55
CA VAL A 142 -6.42 5.58 9.47
C VAL A 142 -7.42 4.50 9.10
N ALA A 143 -8.69 4.87 8.94
CA ALA A 143 -9.77 3.94 8.66
C ALA A 143 -10.81 4.52 7.69
N HIS A 144 -11.49 3.63 6.96
CA HIS A 144 -12.68 3.96 6.20
C HIS A 144 -13.89 4.19 7.10
N HIS A 145 -14.53 5.34 6.93
CA HIS A 145 -15.76 5.74 7.59
C HIS A 145 -16.87 5.98 6.54
N PRO A 146 -18.09 5.44 6.73
CA PRO A 146 -19.16 5.57 5.74
C PRO A 146 -19.49 7.03 5.37
N ASP A 147 -19.49 7.93 6.36
CA ASP A 147 -19.91 9.32 6.13
C ASP A 147 -18.75 10.29 5.85
N TYR A 148 -17.51 9.92 6.19
CA TYR A 148 -16.34 10.82 6.18
C TYR A 148 -15.22 10.33 5.28
N ASN A 149 -15.44 9.23 4.54
CA ASN A 149 -14.45 8.53 3.73
C ASN A 149 -13.23 8.06 4.56
N LEU A 150 -12.18 8.86 4.70
CA LEU A 150 -11.01 8.51 5.51
C LEU A 150 -10.98 9.33 6.80
N ILE A 151 -10.80 8.64 7.93
CA ILE A 151 -10.62 9.27 9.24
C ILE A 151 -9.33 8.81 9.89
N VAL A 152 -8.66 9.72 10.60
CA VAL A 152 -7.57 9.40 11.51
C VAL A 152 -8.07 9.51 12.95
N LYS A 153 -7.89 8.45 13.75
CA LYS A 153 -8.41 8.34 15.12
C LYS A 153 -7.53 7.48 16.01
N ARG A 154 -7.70 7.61 17.32
CA ARG A 154 -7.07 6.71 18.30
C ARG A 154 -7.93 5.48 18.55
N VAL A 155 -7.28 4.31 18.60
CA VAL A 155 -7.93 3.06 19.01
C VAL A 155 -8.13 3.09 20.53
N SER A 156 -9.38 3.21 20.97
CA SER A 156 -9.72 3.21 22.39
C SER A 156 -10.10 1.82 22.89
N GLN A 157 -10.73 0.99 22.05
CA GLN A 157 -11.16 -0.35 22.42
C GLN A 157 -11.19 -1.26 21.19
N ILE A 158 -10.87 -2.55 21.38
CA ILE A 158 -11.07 -3.59 20.37
C ILE A 158 -12.03 -4.62 20.96
N ASN A 159 -13.09 -4.97 20.23
CA ASN A 159 -14.09 -5.95 20.64
C ASN A 159 -14.44 -6.87 19.46
N GLY A 160 -13.88 -8.07 19.45
CA GLY A 160 -14.08 -9.03 18.36
C GLY A 160 -13.65 -8.46 17.00
N SER A 161 -14.60 -8.36 16.07
CA SER A 161 -14.39 -7.83 14.72
C SER A 161 -14.58 -6.31 14.62
N GLN A 162 -14.82 -5.62 15.73
CA GLN A 162 -15.08 -4.19 15.79
C GLN A 162 -13.98 -3.46 16.57
N VAL A 163 -13.74 -2.21 16.19
CA VAL A 163 -12.82 -1.31 16.87
C VAL A 163 -13.50 0.02 17.17
N TYR A 164 -13.34 0.51 18.39
CA TYR A 164 -13.83 1.81 18.82
C TYR A 164 -12.74 2.85 18.65
N LEU A 165 -13.05 3.86 17.84
CA LEU A 165 -12.16 4.94 17.45
C LEU A 165 -12.62 6.24 18.10
N THR A 166 -11.69 6.94 18.75
CA THR A 166 -11.97 8.19 19.48
C THR A 166 -11.12 9.34 18.95
N SER A 167 -11.68 10.54 19.06
CA SER A 167 -10.97 11.80 18.88
C SER A 167 -10.11 12.09 20.10
N ASP A 168 -8.90 12.60 19.89
CA ASP A 168 -8.06 13.13 21.00
C ASP A 168 -8.52 14.54 21.42
N ASN A 169 -9.13 15.28 20.49
CA ASN A 169 -9.77 16.54 20.81
C ASN A 169 -11.18 16.28 21.37
N HIS A 170 -11.41 16.64 22.63
CA HIS A 170 -12.69 16.50 23.31
C HIS A 170 -13.53 17.78 23.32
N GLN A 171 -13.07 18.85 22.66
CA GLN A 171 -13.79 20.12 22.63
C GLN A 171 -15.03 20.07 21.74
N VAL A 172 -16.08 20.75 22.20
CA VAL A 172 -17.29 20.99 21.42
C VAL A 172 -17.23 22.42 20.89
N GLU A 173 -17.18 22.55 19.57
CA GLU A 173 -17.18 23.86 18.91
C GLU A 173 -18.64 24.27 18.62
N VAL A 174 -19.06 25.42 19.13
CA VAL A 174 -20.39 25.99 18.86
C VAL A 174 -20.21 27.26 18.03
N SER A 175 -20.85 27.31 16.87
CA SER A 175 -20.85 28.50 16.01
C SER A 175 -22.28 28.88 15.65
N SER A 176 -22.56 30.17 15.56
CA SER A 176 -23.85 30.67 15.10
C SER A 176 -23.68 31.32 13.72
N GLN A 177 -24.44 30.85 12.75
CA GLN A 177 -24.48 31.38 11.39
C GLN A 177 -25.82 32.03 11.13
N THR A 178 -25.82 33.21 10.53
CA THR A 178 -27.06 33.85 10.08
C THR A 178 -27.38 33.36 8.68
N ARG A 179 -28.56 32.77 8.47
CA ARG A 179 -29.05 32.34 7.16
C ARG A 179 -30.38 33.03 6.85
N VAL A 180 -30.52 33.49 5.62
CA VAL A 180 -31.82 33.98 5.11
C VAL A 180 -32.55 32.80 4.49
N VAL A 181 -33.66 32.38 5.09
CA VAL A 181 -34.53 31.32 4.58
C VAL A 181 -35.88 31.95 4.31
N ASN A 182 -36.34 31.91 3.06
CA ASN A 182 -37.60 32.50 2.61
C ASN A 182 -37.77 33.99 2.98
N GLY A 183 -36.70 34.78 2.92
CA GLY A 183 -36.72 36.22 3.22
C GLY A 183 -36.66 36.57 4.72
N VAL A 184 -36.57 35.58 5.61
CA VAL A 184 -36.43 35.78 7.06
C VAL A 184 -35.01 35.44 7.49
N THR A 185 -34.39 36.36 8.24
CA THR A 185 -33.08 36.16 8.87
C THR A 185 -33.22 35.21 10.06
N GLN A 186 -32.60 34.04 9.98
CA GLN A 186 -32.56 33.05 11.05
C GLN A 186 -31.13 32.88 11.57
N VAL A 187 -30.97 32.86 12.89
CA VAL A 187 -29.71 32.46 13.52
C VAL A 187 -29.73 30.94 13.68
N VAL A 188 -28.84 30.26 12.96
CA VAL A 188 -28.65 28.82 13.01
C VAL A 188 -27.42 28.52 13.84
N THR A 189 -27.60 27.82 14.96
CA THR A 189 -26.49 27.33 15.78
C THR A 189 -26.04 25.97 15.27
N VAL A 190 -24.76 25.85 14.94
CA VAL A 190 -24.09 24.62 14.54
C VAL A 190 -23.15 24.20 15.66
N GLN A 191 -23.37 22.99 16.17
CA GLN A 191 -22.52 22.35 17.16
C GLN A 191 -21.72 21.24 16.49
N LYS A 192 -20.40 21.28 16.63
CA LYS A 192 -19.47 20.26 16.15
C LYS A 192 -18.92 19.51 17.36
N THR A 193 -19.21 18.21 17.41
CA THR A 193 -18.79 17.32 18.49
C THR A 193 -17.63 16.42 18.04
N PRO A 194 -16.81 15.94 18.99
CA PRO A 194 -15.81 14.92 18.71
C PRO A 194 -16.45 13.67 18.10
N LEU A 195 -15.90 13.19 16.98
CA LEU A 195 -16.33 11.94 16.37
C LEU A 195 -15.71 10.77 17.12
N ASN A 196 -16.56 9.99 17.79
CA ASN A 196 -16.21 8.71 18.37
C ASN A 196 -17.15 7.64 17.78
N THR A 197 -16.61 6.55 17.26
CA THR A 197 -17.39 5.61 16.45
C THR A 197 -16.84 4.20 16.48
N TRP A 198 -17.71 3.22 16.28
CA TRP A 198 -17.32 1.83 16.03
C TRP A 198 -17.19 1.61 14.52
N VAL A 199 -16.10 0.98 14.10
CA VAL A 199 -15.93 0.50 12.73
C VAL A 199 -15.48 -0.96 12.72
N PRO A 200 -15.77 -1.72 11.66
CA PRO A 200 -15.18 -3.03 11.47
C PRO A 200 -13.65 -2.95 11.48
N LYS A 201 -12.95 -3.94 12.04
CA LYS A 201 -11.49 -4.02 11.98
C LYS A 201 -10.96 -4.00 10.54
N THR A 202 -11.73 -4.54 9.59
CA THR A 202 -11.43 -4.55 8.16
C THR A 202 -11.44 -3.16 7.53
N ASN A 203 -12.07 -2.17 8.18
CA ASN A 203 -12.05 -0.78 7.71
C ASN A 203 -10.77 -0.06 8.14
N VAL A 204 -9.97 -0.61 9.06
CA VAL A 204 -8.69 -0.02 9.44
C VAL A 204 -7.67 -0.33 8.35
N ILE A 205 -7.15 0.73 7.74
CA ILE A 205 -6.13 0.66 6.69
C ILE A 205 -4.77 0.35 7.31
N GLY A 206 -4.45 1.05 8.40
CA GLY A 206 -3.13 0.94 9.01
C GLY A 206 -2.89 1.87 10.18
N VAL A 207 -1.67 1.78 10.70
CA VAL A 207 -1.22 2.51 11.90
C VAL A 207 -0.35 3.68 11.47
N VAL A 208 -0.60 4.86 12.02
CA VAL A 208 0.26 6.04 11.83
C VAL A 208 1.60 5.80 12.53
N LYS A 209 2.70 5.84 11.77
CA LYS A 209 4.05 5.57 12.27
C LYS A 209 4.96 6.80 12.30
N VAL A 210 4.69 7.78 11.44
CA VAL A 210 5.41 9.04 11.38
C VAL A 210 4.39 10.17 11.45
N TYR A 211 4.57 11.06 12.43
CA TYR A 211 3.80 12.27 12.66
C TYR A 211 4.63 13.24 13.49
#